data_AF-A0A836RV18-F1
#
_entry.id   AF-A0A836RV18-F1
#
_cell.length_a   1.000
_cell.length_b   1.000
_cell.length_c   1.000
_cell.angle_alpha   90.00
_cell.angle_beta   90.00
_cell.angle_gamma   90.00
#
_symmetry.space_group_name_H-M   'P 1'
#
loop_
_entity.id
_entity.type
_entity.pdbx_description
1 polymer ?
#
loop_
_entity_poly.entity_id
_entity_poly.type
_entity_poly.pdbx_seq_one_letter_code
_entity_poly.pdbx_strand_id
1 'polypeptide(L)'
;MASWSWRLEALRQLLSYVAAALLAVTLPLHLLEHVPVDWLRQPPKPWVLWTVLLAAGFHGLNGLRSILLERVHGRRGRAVVETLFWILLALVVAVGATGLAKAIGW
;
A
#
# COMPACT_ATOMS: atom_id res chain seq x y z
N MET A 1 16.50 23.48 8.29
CA MET A 1 15.20 22.78 8.15
C MET A 1 14.97 22.16 6.77
N ALA A 2 15.54 22.67 5.67
CA ALA A 2 15.40 22.07 4.33
C ALA A 2 15.92 20.62 4.20
N SER A 3 16.87 20.20 5.03
CA SER A 3 17.53 18.88 4.95
C SER A 3 16.65 17.69 5.33
N TRP A 4 15.56 17.90 6.07
CA TRP A 4 14.71 16.80 6.55
C TRP A 4 13.63 16.41 5.53
N SER A 5 13.11 17.38 4.79
CA SER A 5 12.03 17.16 3.82
C SER A 5 12.43 16.22 2.68
N TRP A 6 13.63 16.40 2.11
CA TRP A 6 14.12 15.54 1.03
C TRP A 6 14.45 14.12 1.52
N ARG A 7 14.92 13.97 2.77
CA ARG A 7 15.21 12.65 3.36
C ARG A 7 13.94 11.83 3.53
N LEU A 8 12.87 12.47 4.01
CA LEU A 8 11.57 11.81 4.15
C LEU A 8 11.00 11.42 2.79
N GLU A 9 11.17 12.26 1.76
CA GLU A 9 10.75 11.91 0.40
C GLU A 9 11.57 10.75 -0.18
N ALA A 10 12.89 10.79 -0.02
CA ALA A 10 13.78 9.72 -0.46
C ALA A 10 13.45 8.39 0.24
N LEU A 11 13.18 8.43 1.55
CA LEU A 11 12.74 7.26 2.31
C LEU A 11 11.40 6.73 1.80
N ARG A 12 10.42 7.62 1.55
CA ARG A 12 9.11 7.23 1.01
C ARG A 12 9.24 6.56 -0.35
N GLN A 13 10.10 7.11 -1.22
CA GLN A 13 10.38 6.53 -2.53
C GLN A 13 11.03 5.15 -2.41
N LEU A 14 12.02 5.00 -1.52
CA LEU A 14 12.64 3.70 -1.24
C LEU A 14 11.60 2.68 -0.74
N LEU A 15 10.76 3.06 0.22
CA LEU A 15 9.69 2.21 0.72
C LEU A 15 8.69 1.84 -0.38
N SER A 16 8.44 2.72 -1.35
CA SER A 16 7.58 2.45 -2.50
C SER A 16 8.19 1.39 -3.43
N TYR A 17 9.51 1.38 -3.60
CA TYR A 17 10.22 0.33 -4.34
C TYR A 17 10.24 -1.00 -3.59
N VAL A 18 10.46 -0.98 -2.28
CA VAL A 18 10.37 -2.18 -1.44
C VAL A 18 8.96 -2.77 -1.51
N ALA A 19 7.93 -1.93 -1.40
CA ALA A 19 6.54 -2.36 -1.55
C ALA A 19 6.27 -2.96 -2.93
N ALA A 20 6.77 -2.35 -4.01
CA ALA A 20 6.63 -2.90 -5.36
C ALA A 20 7.31 -4.28 -5.50
N ALA A 21 8.51 -4.44 -4.95
CA ALA A 21 9.23 -5.72 -4.97
C ALA A 21 8.48 -6.81 -4.18
N LEU A 22 7.92 -6.45 -3.02
CA LEU A 22 7.07 -7.36 -2.24
C LEU A 22 5.82 -7.77 -3.03
N LEU A 23 5.18 -6.81 -3.72
CA LEU A 23 4.00 -7.10 -4.56
C LEU A 23 4.33 -8.00 -5.74
N ALA A 24 5.49 -7.85 -6.38
CA ALA A 24 5.91 -8.70 -7.49
C ALA A 24 5.93 -10.20 -7.10
N VAL A 25 6.18 -10.52 -5.83
CA VAL A 25 6.17 -11.88 -5.30
C VAL A 25 4.82 -12.27 -4.71
N THR A 26 4.22 -11.38 -3.90
CA THR A 26 3.02 -11.72 -3.11
C THR A 26 1.71 -11.61 -3.88
N LEU A 27 1.63 -10.73 -4.88
CA LEU A 27 0.44 -10.58 -5.68
C LEU A 27 0.12 -11.85 -6.50
N PRO A 28 1.08 -12.50 -7.20
CA PRO A 28 0.80 -13.78 -7.87
C PRO A 28 0.33 -14.86 -6.90
N LEU A 29 0.94 -14.96 -5.72
CA LEU A 29 0.52 -15.92 -4.68
C LEU A 29 -0.92 -15.66 -4.25
N HIS A 30 -1.28 -14.40 -4.02
CA HIS A 30 -2.64 -14.01 -3.66
C HIS A 30 -3.64 -14.32 -4.79
N LEU A 31 -3.27 -14.07 -6.05
CA LEU A 31 -4.14 -14.39 -7.19
C LEU A 31 -4.39 -15.90 -7.32
N LEU A 32 -3.39 -16.74 -7.01
CA LEU A 32 -3.55 -18.21 -6.98
C LEU A 32 -4.57 -18.68 -5.92
N GLU A 33 -4.75 -17.92 -4.83
CA GLU A 33 -5.78 -18.22 -3.82
C GLU A 33 -7.21 -18.06 -4.38
N HIS A 34 -7.38 -17.33 -5.49
CA HIS A 34 -8.67 -17.01 -6.09
C HIS A 34 -8.90 -17.72 -7.43
N VAL A 35 -8.00 -18.64 -7.81
CA VAL A 35 -8.15 -19.43 -9.03
C VAL A 35 -9.34 -20.39 -8.88
N PRO A 36 -10.25 -20.47 -9.87
CA PRO A 36 -11.43 -21.34 -9.81
C PRO A 36 -11.11 -22.83 -9.98
N VAL A 37 -9.84 -23.18 -10.23
CA VAL A 37 -9.36 -24.53 -10.45
C VAL A 37 -8.84 -25.14 -9.15
N ASP A 38 -9.55 -26.13 -8.62
CA ASP A 38 -9.32 -26.65 -7.26
C ASP A 38 -7.91 -27.22 -7.02
N TRP A 39 -7.28 -27.84 -8.01
CA TRP A 39 -5.91 -28.38 -7.87
C TRP A 39 -4.81 -27.31 -7.97
N LEU A 40 -5.14 -26.10 -8.44
CA LEU A 40 -4.25 -24.93 -8.44
C LEU A 40 -4.49 -24.00 -7.25
N ARG A 41 -5.68 -24.06 -6.65
CA ARG A 41 -6.08 -23.19 -5.55
C ARG A 41 -5.20 -23.45 -4.33
N GLN A 42 -4.56 -22.40 -3.85
CA GLN A 42 -3.80 -22.42 -2.60
C GLN A 42 -4.66 -21.84 -1.47
N PRO A 43 -4.57 -22.35 -0.23
CA PRO A 43 -5.24 -21.74 0.90
C PRO A 43 -4.65 -20.34 1.17
N PRO A 44 -5.47 -19.38 1.63
CA PRO A 44 -5.00 -18.04 1.92
C PRO A 44 -3.95 -18.05 3.04
N LYS A 45 -2.82 -17.40 2.80
CA LYS A 45 -1.75 -17.29 3.79
C LYS A 45 -1.83 -15.93 4.47
N PRO A 46 -2.03 -15.85 5.81
CA PRO A 46 -2.17 -14.58 6.51
C PRO A 46 -1.05 -13.57 6.23
N TRP A 47 0.19 -14.04 6.14
CA TRP A 47 1.35 -13.18 5.84
C TRP A 47 1.34 -12.65 4.40
N VAL A 48 0.82 -13.40 3.42
CA VAL A 48 0.65 -12.95 2.03
C VAL A 48 -0.38 -11.83 2.01
N LEU A 49 -1.53 -12.06 2.64
CA LEU A 49 -2.61 -11.09 2.70
C LEU A 49 -2.21 -9.80 3.41
N TRP A 50 -1.51 -9.89 4.54
CA TRP A 50 -0.94 -8.71 5.22
C TRP A 50 0.06 -7.96 4.34
N THR A 51 0.95 -8.70 3.67
CA THR A 51 1.95 -8.09 2.79
C THR A 51 1.29 -7.39 1.61
N VAL A 52 0.32 -8.03 0.96
CA VAL A 52 -0.44 -7.42 -0.14
C VAL A 52 -1.19 -6.19 0.34
N LEU A 53 -1.88 -6.25 1.48
CA LEU A 53 -2.60 -5.10 2.04
C LEU A 53 -1.67 -3.90 2.26
N LEU A 54 -0.56 -4.10 2.97
CA LEU A 54 0.36 -3.03 3.34
C LEU A 54 1.13 -2.51 2.12
N ALA A 55 1.67 -3.42 1.30
CA ALA A 55 2.47 -3.05 0.15
C ALA A 55 1.62 -2.42 -0.95
N ALA A 56 0.45 -2.99 -1.30
CA ALA A 56 -0.45 -2.41 -2.31
C ALA A 56 -1.02 -1.08 -1.83
N GLY A 57 -1.45 -1.01 -0.56
CA GLY A 57 -1.96 0.22 0.04
C GLY A 57 -0.93 1.34 0.00
N PHE A 58 0.30 1.08 0.46
CA PHE A 58 1.36 2.09 0.45
C PHE A 58 1.80 2.46 -0.97
N HIS A 59 2.13 1.46 -1.82
CA HIS A 59 2.61 1.68 -3.18
C HIS A 59 1.58 2.42 -4.04
N GLY A 60 0.32 1.97 -4.04
CA GLY A 60 -0.75 2.57 -4.82
C GLY A 60 -1.07 4.00 -4.38
N LEU A 61 -1.21 4.24 -3.07
CA LEU A 61 -1.47 5.58 -2.56
C LEU A 61 -0.29 6.53 -2.76
N ASN A 62 0.95 6.04 -2.67
CA ASN A 62 2.13 6.85 -2.93
C ASN A 62 2.25 7.23 -4.42
N GLY A 63 1.91 6.31 -5.34
CA GLY A 63 1.80 6.61 -6.77
C GLY A 63 0.74 7.68 -7.07
N LEU A 64 -0.46 7.52 -6.51
CA LEU A 64 -1.53 8.51 -6.64
C LEU A 64 -1.13 9.88 -6.06
N ARG A 65 -0.49 9.89 -4.89
CA ARG A 65 0.07 11.11 -4.28
C ARG A 65 1.03 11.81 -5.26
N SER A 66 1.96 11.08 -5.88
CA SER A 66 2.91 11.66 -6.84
C SER A 66 2.19 12.32 -8.01
N ILE A 67 1.23 11.62 -8.62
CA ILE A 67 0.41 12.14 -9.74
C ILE A 67 -0.35 13.40 -9.33
N LEU A 68 -0.93 13.45 -8.13
CA LEU A 68 -1.65 14.62 -7.65
C LEU A 68 -0.70 15.80 -7.40
N LEU A 69 0.50 15.56 -6.85
CA LEU A 69 1.49 16.60 -6.61
C LEU A 69 2.03 17.23 -7.90
N GLU A 70 1.99 16.52 -9.03
CA GLU A 70 2.30 17.08 -10.35
C GLU A 70 1.25 18.08 -10.84
N ARG A 71 0.00 17.98 -10.34
CA ARG A 71 -1.13 18.83 -10.76
C ARG A 71 -1.39 19.99 -9.80
N VAL A 72 -0.93 19.87 -8.56
CA VAL A 72 -1.27 20.80 -7.47
C VAL A 72 -0.16 21.82 -7.23
N HIS A 73 -0.54 23.10 -7.27
CA HIS A 73 0.39 24.22 -7.12
C HIS A 73 0.25 24.88 -5.74
N GLY A 74 1.38 25.34 -5.19
CA GLY A 74 1.43 26.06 -3.92
C GLY A 74 1.39 25.20 -2.66
N ARG A 75 1.71 25.81 -1.52
CA ARG A 75 1.90 25.12 -0.23
C ARG A 75 0.63 24.45 0.31
N ARG A 76 -0.53 25.13 0.18
CA ARG A 76 -1.81 24.62 0.71
C ARG A 76 -2.23 23.33 0.00
N GLY A 77 -2.18 23.31 -1.33
CA GLY A 77 -2.56 22.14 -2.09
C GLY A 77 -1.66 20.93 -1.80
N ARG A 78 -0.33 21.13 -1.72
CA ARG A 78 0.59 20.05 -1.32
C ARG A 78 0.25 19.49 0.06
N ALA A 79 -0.02 20.36 1.03
CA ALA A 79 -0.41 19.94 2.38
C ALA A 79 -1.71 19.12 2.38
N VAL A 80 -2.70 19.48 1.56
CA VAL A 80 -3.94 18.70 1.41
C VAL A 80 -3.63 17.31 0.84
N VAL A 81 -2.83 17.22 -0.23
CA VAL A 81 -2.46 15.92 -0.83
C VAL A 81 -1.69 15.03 0.16
N GLU A 82 -0.73 15.58 0.90
CA GLU A 82 -0.03 14.85 1.96
C GLU A 82 -0.99 14.35 3.05
N THR A 83 -1.92 15.20 3.48
CA THR A 83 -2.89 14.84 4.53
C THR A 83 -3.82 13.73 4.05
N LEU A 84 -4.32 13.83 2.82
CA LEU A 84 -5.16 12.80 2.22
C LEU A 84 -4.42 11.47 2.09
N PHE A 85 -3.14 11.49 1.68
CA PHE A 85 -2.32 10.29 1.62
C PHE A 85 -2.29 9.56 2.97
N TRP A 86 -2.02 10.26 4.07
CA TRP A 86 -1.95 9.64 5.39
C TRP A 86 -3.32 9.16 5.91
N ILE A 87 -4.38 9.94 5.69
CA ILE A 87 -5.75 9.54 6.07
C ILE A 87 -6.16 8.27 5.33
N LEU A 88 -5.97 8.24 4.01
CA LEU A 88 -6.35 7.10 3.19
C LEU A 88 -5.50 5.86 3.52
N LEU A 89 -4.20 6.03 3.78
CA LEU A 89 -3.34 4.94 4.18
C LEU A 89 -3.79 4.34 5.52
N ALA A 90 -4.05 5.19 6.52
CA ALA A 90 -4.57 4.74 7.81
C ALA A 90 -5.91 4.02 7.66
N LEU A 91 -6.80 4.52 6.80
CA LEU A 91 -8.09 3.89 6.53
C LEU A 91 -7.93 2.51 5.88
N VAL A 92 -7.08 2.38 4.85
CA VAL A 92 -6.78 1.10 4.19
C VAL A 92 -6.23 0.09 5.20
N VAL A 93 -5.28 0.52 6.04
CA VAL A 93 -4.71 -0.36 7.06
C VAL A 93 -5.76 -0.78 8.09
N ALA A 94 -6.57 0.15 8.61
CA ALA A 94 -7.59 -0.16 9.61
C ALA A 94 -8.69 -1.10 9.07
N VAL A 95 -9.26 -0.77 7.91
CA VAL A 95 -10.31 -1.58 7.28
C VAL A 95 -9.76 -2.93 6.85
N GLY A 96 -8.60 -2.95 6.20
CA GLY A 96 -7.96 -4.19 5.77
C GLY A 96 -7.58 -5.10 6.93
N ALA A 97 -7.03 -4.54 8.02
CA ALA A 97 -6.70 -5.28 9.23
C ALA A 97 -7.92 -5.94 9.86
N THR A 98 -9.03 -5.21 9.99
CA THR A 98 -10.28 -5.75 10.56
C THR A 98 -10.90 -6.83 9.67
N GLY A 99 -10.88 -6.63 8.34
CA GLY A 99 -11.33 -7.65 7.39
C GLY A 99 -10.47 -8.91 7.45
N LEU A 100 -9.16 -8.74 7.57
CA LEU A 100 -8.23 -9.85 7.65
C LEU A 100 -8.36 -10.63 8.96
N ALA A 101 -8.47 -9.95 10.11
CA ALA A 101 -8.69 -10.58 11.41
C ALA A 101 -9.89 -11.54 11.36
N LYS A 102 -11.02 -11.07 10.79
CA LYS A 102 -12.21 -11.89 10.57
C LYS A 102 -11.94 -13.07 9.63
N ALA A 103 -11.17 -12.88 8.57
CA ALA A 103 -10.87 -13.94 7.61
C ALA A 103 -9.96 -15.05 8.18
N ILE A 104 -9.12 -14.72 9.16
CA ILE A 104 -8.16 -15.66 9.79
C ILE A 104 -8.64 -16.20 11.15
N GLY A 105 -9.86 -15.87 11.57
CA GLY A 105 -10.50 -16.43 12.78
C GLY A 105 -10.12 -15.75 14.10
N TRP A 106 -9.77 -14.46 14.06
CA TRP A 106 -9.54 -13.60 15.23
C TRP A 106 -10.72 -12.67 15.49
#